data_AF-A0A4Y2MFG4-F1
#
_entry.id   AF-A0A4Y2MFG4-F1
#
_cell.length_a   1.000
_cell.length_b   1.000
_cell.length_c   1.000
_cell.angle_alpha   90.00
_cell.angle_beta   90.00
_cell.angle_gamma   90.00
#
_symmetry.space_group_name_H-M   'P 1'
#
loop_
_entity.id
_entity.type
_entity.pdbx_description
1 polymer ?
#
loop_
_entity_poly.entity_id
_entity_poly.type
_entity_poly.pdbx_seq_one_letter_code
_entity_poly.pdbx_strand_id
1 'polypeptide(L)'
;MAKQIKRNKLNKIIDDKISFEYEKRIQPWKTLKIDYNYYMEEMKGLMIFTDGSKMDGRVACAFVVFYNKTEIDYRKFRLNESSTVFMTEVIAIQQAVQCVKANDLGQVNIISDSRSALMALSAVVPET
;
A
#
# COMPACT_ATOMS: atom_id res chain seq x y z
N MET A 1 6.62 12.03 24.54
CA MET A 1 7.89 11.32 24.75
C MET A 1 7.75 9.79 24.66
N ALA A 2 6.89 9.14 25.45
CA ALA A 2 6.74 7.67 25.45
C ALA A 2 6.26 7.04 24.12
N LYS A 3 5.35 7.70 23.37
CA LYS A 3 4.90 7.22 22.04
C LYS A 3 6.04 7.18 21.01
N GLN A 4 6.96 8.14 21.08
CA GLN A 4 8.08 8.25 20.14
C GLN A 4 9.17 7.20 20.42
N ILE A 5 9.42 6.91 21.69
CA ILE A 5 10.33 5.83 22.11
C ILE A 5 9.79 4.46 21.66
N LYS A 6 8.47 4.23 21.78
CA LYS A 6 7.84 3.00 21.27
C LYS A 6 7.94 2.88 19.74
N ARG A 7 7.74 3.98 19.00
CA ARG A 7 7.89 4.02 17.54
C ARG A 7 9.31 3.71 17.08
N ASN A 8 10.31 4.36 17.68
CA ASN A 8 11.71 4.15 17.31
C ASN A 8 12.16 2.72 17.60
N LYS A 9 11.65 2.12 18.69
CA LYS A 9 11.92 0.72 19.03
C LYS A 9 11.23 -0.25 18.07
N LEU A 10 10.03 0.07 17.59
CA LEU A 10 9.32 -0.74 16.59
C LEU A 10 10.00 -0.67 15.22
N ASN A 11 10.36 0.53 14.76
CA ASN A 11 11.06 0.73 13.48
C ASN A 11 12.38 -0.03 13.45
N LYS A 12 13.16 0.02 14.55
CA LYS A 12 14.39 -0.75 14.68
C LYS A 12 14.16 -2.27 14.60
N ILE A 13 13.09 -2.78 15.20
CA ILE A 13 12.72 -4.21 15.13
C ILE A 13 12.28 -4.61 13.71
N ILE A 14 11.61 -3.71 12.99
CA ILE A 14 11.17 -3.92 11.60
C ILE A 14 12.39 -3.93 10.67
N ASP A 15 13.29 -2.95 10.78
CA ASP A 15 14.52 -2.85 9.99
C ASP A 15 15.45 -4.05 10.23
N ASP A 16 15.60 -4.50 11.49
CA ASP A 16 16.46 -5.63 11.85
C ASP A 16 15.87 -7.00 11.41
N LYS A 17 14.55 -7.11 11.19
CA LYS A 17 13.88 -8.35 10.79
C LYS A 17 13.68 -8.50 9.28
N ILE A 18 13.63 -7.41 8.52
CA ILE A 18 13.49 -7.43 7.05
C ILE A 18 14.87 -7.60 6.40
N SER A 19 15.63 -8.61 6.85
CA SER A 19 16.68 -9.20 6.03
C SER A 19 16.01 -10.24 5.14
N PHE A 20 16.00 -9.99 3.83
CA PHE A 20 15.37 -10.85 2.81
C PHE A 20 15.79 -12.32 2.90
N GLU A 21 17.01 -12.60 3.38
CA GLU A 21 17.50 -13.97 3.55
C GLU A 21 16.92 -14.69 4.78
N TYR A 22 16.44 -13.95 5.79
CA TYR A 22 15.93 -14.53 7.02
C TYR A 22 14.42 -14.85 6.95
N GLU A 23 13.68 -14.10 6.13
CA GLU A 23 12.22 -14.19 5.99
C GLU A 23 11.75 -15.53 5.39
N LYS A 24 12.62 -16.25 4.66
CA LYS A 24 12.31 -17.60 4.14
C LYS A 24 12.14 -18.67 5.23
N ARG A 25 12.56 -18.42 6.48
CA ARG A 25 12.56 -19.44 7.54
C ARG A 25 11.37 -19.35 8.51
N ILE A 26 10.60 -18.27 8.47
CA ILE A 26 9.46 -18.05 9.37
C ILE A 26 8.21 -18.01 8.52
N GLN A 27 7.20 -18.80 8.89
CA GLN A 27 5.90 -18.74 8.22
C GLN A 27 5.35 -17.31 8.33
N PRO A 28 4.94 -16.65 7.23
CA PRO A 28 4.63 -15.22 7.22
C PRO A 28 3.63 -14.77 8.30
N TRP A 29 2.65 -15.63 8.64
CA TRP A 29 1.64 -15.37 9.68
C TRP A 29 2.16 -15.43 11.12
N LYS A 30 3.40 -15.88 11.35
CA LYS A 30 4.05 -15.93 12.65
C LYS A 30 4.95 -14.72 12.91
N THR A 31 5.23 -13.89 11.91
CA THR A 31 6.34 -12.92 11.97
C THR A 31 5.98 -11.64 12.73
N LEU A 32 4.75 -11.13 12.60
CA LEU A 32 4.25 -9.99 13.38
C LEU A 32 2.73 -9.85 13.21
N LYS A 33 1.96 -9.87 14.31
CA LYS A 33 0.57 -9.40 14.30
C LYS A 33 0.57 -7.93 14.66
N ILE A 34 0.27 -7.05 13.70
CA ILE A 34 0.01 -5.65 14.01
C ILE A 34 -1.47 -5.53 14.35
N ASP A 35 -1.77 -4.93 15.51
CA ASP A 35 -3.15 -4.66 15.91
C ASP A 35 -3.78 -3.67 14.91
N TYR A 36 -4.95 -4.02 14.38
CA TYR A 36 -5.68 -3.19 13.43
C TYR A 36 -5.98 -1.78 14.00
N ASN A 37 -6.23 -1.70 15.30
CA ASN A 37 -6.49 -0.43 15.99
C ASN A 37 -5.27 0.49 15.99
N TYR A 38 -4.06 -0.06 15.97
CA TYR A 38 -2.83 0.72 15.90
C TYR A 38 -2.72 1.49 14.58
N TYR A 39 -3.03 0.83 13.46
CA TYR A 39 -3.06 1.50 12.15
C TYR A 39 -4.16 2.55 12.06
N MET A 40 -5.34 2.26 12.64
CA MET A 40 -6.45 3.20 12.67
C MET A 40 -6.13 4.47 13.45
N GLU A 41 -5.26 4.44 14.47
CA GLU A 41 -4.83 5.68 15.16
C GLU A 41 -4.03 6.64 14.28
N GLU A 42 -3.33 6.13 13.27
CA GLU A 42 -2.47 6.92 12.38
C GLU A 42 -3.19 7.44 11.14
N MET A 43 -4.41 6.96 10.86
CA MET A 43 -5.20 7.40 9.71
C MET A 43 -5.77 8.82 9.91
N LYS A 44 -4.98 9.83 9.52
CA LYS A 44 -5.35 11.26 9.49
C LYS A 44 -5.32 11.85 8.08
N GLY A 45 -6.35 12.61 7.73
CA GLY A 45 -6.50 13.21 6.41
C GLY A 45 -7.02 12.21 5.38
N LEU A 46 -6.76 12.52 4.10
CA LEU A 46 -7.20 11.71 2.97
C LEU A 46 -6.15 10.63 2.65
N MET A 47 -6.59 9.38 2.68
CA MET A 47 -5.76 8.21 2.40
C MET A 47 -6.41 7.34 1.34
N ILE A 48 -5.62 6.86 0.40
CA ILE A 48 -6.07 5.91 -0.61
C ILE A 48 -5.23 4.65 -0.48
N PHE A 49 -5.87 3.52 -0.19
CA PHE A 49 -5.21 2.21 -0.19
C PHE A 49 -5.47 1.53 -1.51
N THR A 50 -4.44 0.93 -2.10
CA THR A 50 -4.49 0.28 -3.41
C THR A 50 -4.12 -1.19 -3.28
N ASP A 51 -4.75 -2.04 -4.08
CA ASP A 51 -4.44 -3.47 -4.11
C ASP A 51 -4.67 -4.05 -5.53
N GLY A 52 -3.82 -5.00 -5.92
CA GLY A 52 -3.87 -5.73 -7.17
C GLY A 52 -4.05 -7.24 -6.92
N SER A 53 -5.01 -7.86 -7.60
CA SER A 53 -5.28 -9.29 -7.44
C SER A 53 -5.20 -10.03 -8.76
N LYS A 54 -4.66 -11.26 -8.70
CA LYS A 54 -4.71 -12.24 -9.78
C LYS A 54 -4.99 -13.63 -9.21
N MET A 55 -6.05 -14.27 -9.69
CA MET A 55 -6.44 -15.63 -9.31
C MET A 55 -7.19 -16.31 -10.46
N ASP A 56 -6.77 -17.52 -10.84
CA ASP A 56 -7.44 -18.37 -11.84
C ASP A 56 -7.84 -17.63 -13.14
N GLY A 57 -6.88 -16.97 -13.78
CA GLY A 57 -7.11 -16.19 -15.00
C GLY A 57 -7.86 -14.87 -14.79
N ARG A 58 -8.39 -14.61 -13.59
CA ARG A 58 -9.02 -13.35 -13.23
C ARG A 58 -8.02 -12.40 -12.60
N VAL A 59 -8.03 -11.18 -13.10
CA VAL A 59 -7.05 -10.13 -12.81
C VAL A 59 -7.80 -8.81 -12.62
N ALA A 60 -7.63 -8.19 -11.47
CA ALA A 60 -8.31 -6.96 -11.13
C ALA A 60 -7.41 -6.08 -10.25
N CYS A 61 -7.70 -4.80 -10.21
CA CYS A 61 -7.15 -3.90 -9.22
C CYS A 61 -8.26 -3.07 -8.59
N ALA A 62 -7.99 -2.54 -7.42
CA ALA A 62 -8.91 -1.69 -6.70
C ALA A 62 -8.17 -0.62 -5.89
N PHE A 63 -8.92 0.40 -5.51
CA PHE A 63 -8.52 1.29 -4.44
C PHE A 63 -9.72 1.62 -3.56
N VAL A 64 -9.41 2.02 -2.32
CA VAL A 64 -10.38 2.50 -1.33
C VAL A 64 -9.90 3.81 -0.73
N VAL A 65 -10.80 4.77 -0.57
CA VAL A 65 -10.54 6.12 -0.09
C VAL A 65 -11.07 6.26 1.34
N PHE A 66 -10.22 6.72 2.24
CA PHE A 66 -10.54 7.00 3.62
C PHE A 66 -10.34 8.49 3.94
N TYR A 67 -11.25 9.07 4.71
CA TYR A 67 -11.05 10.34 5.39
C TYR A 67 -11.19 10.13 6.91
N ASN A 68 -10.11 10.40 7.65
CA ASN A 68 -10.09 10.27 9.12
C ASN A 68 -10.73 8.95 9.62
N LYS A 69 -10.26 7.81 9.10
CA LYS A 69 -10.70 6.43 9.45
C LYS A 69 -12.08 6.02 8.89
N THR A 70 -12.77 6.92 8.21
CA THR A 70 -14.05 6.62 7.58
C THR A 70 -13.82 6.34 6.10
N GLU A 71 -14.24 5.17 5.63
CA GLU A 71 -14.28 4.87 4.20
C GLU A 71 -15.31 5.78 3.53
N ILE A 72 -14.92 6.47 2.46
CA ILE A 72 -15.78 7.44 1.76
C ILE A 72 -16.02 7.10 0.29
N ASP A 73 -15.14 6.33 -0.35
CA ASP A 73 -15.29 5.87 -1.74
C ASP A 73 -14.44 4.62 -1.98
N TYR A 74 -14.76 3.84 -3.00
CA TYR A 74 -13.91 2.76 -3.51
C TYR A 74 -14.18 2.52 -5.00
N ARG A 75 -13.18 2.02 -5.72
CA ARG A 75 -13.34 1.62 -7.13
C ARG A 75 -12.62 0.32 -7.41
N LYS A 76 -13.19 -0.47 -8.33
CA LYS A 76 -12.65 -1.75 -8.77
C LYS A 76 -12.60 -1.77 -10.30
N PHE A 77 -11.52 -2.32 -10.84
CA PHE A 77 -11.27 -2.36 -12.28
C PHE A 77 -10.87 -3.78 -12.68
N ARG A 78 -11.51 -4.30 -13.74
CA ARG A 78 -11.13 -5.57 -14.34
C ARG A 78 -10.03 -5.31 -15.37
N LEU A 79 -8.97 -6.10 -15.32
CA LEU A 79 -7.84 -6.02 -16.23
C LEU A 79 -7.80 -7.25 -17.14
N ASN A 80 -6.92 -7.22 -18.14
CA ASN A 80 -6.72 -8.36 -19.03
C ASN A 80 -6.20 -9.58 -18.23
N GLU A 81 -6.61 -10.78 -18.61
CA GLU A 81 -6.17 -12.04 -17.97
C GLU A 81 -4.66 -12.27 -18.10
N SER A 82 -4.04 -11.69 -19.13
CA SER A 82 -2.59 -11.69 -19.36
C SER A 82 -1.81 -10.76 -18.42
N SER A 83 -2.47 -9.80 -17.76
CA SER A 83 -1.81 -8.85 -16.85
C SER A 83 -1.18 -9.58 -15.66
N THR A 84 0.04 -9.17 -15.27
CA THR A 84 0.76 -9.74 -14.12
C THR A 84 0.30 -9.09 -12.82
N VAL A 85 0.61 -9.73 -11.68
CA VAL A 85 0.37 -9.12 -10.35
C VAL A 85 1.10 -7.78 -10.23
N PHE A 86 2.33 -7.68 -10.73
CA PHE A 86 3.05 -6.40 -10.74
C PHE A 86 2.30 -5.32 -11.54
N MET A 87 1.77 -5.65 -12.70
CA MET A 87 0.99 -4.70 -13.50
C MET A 87 -0.29 -4.26 -12.78
N THR A 88 -0.99 -5.17 -12.09
CA THR A 88 -2.21 -4.81 -11.36
C THR A 88 -1.94 -3.82 -10.25
N GLU A 89 -0.83 -3.99 -9.52
CA GLU A 89 -0.41 -3.08 -8.46
C GLU A 89 -0.09 -1.68 -8.98
N VAL A 90 0.71 -1.60 -10.05
CA VAL A 90 1.06 -0.32 -10.66
C VAL A 90 -0.19 0.38 -11.22
N ILE A 91 -1.11 -0.38 -11.84
CA ILE A 91 -2.37 0.17 -12.36
C ILE A 91 -3.28 0.61 -11.20
N ALA A 92 -3.32 -0.10 -10.07
CA ALA A 92 -4.08 0.32 -8.89
C ALA A 92 -3.65 1.72 -8.41
N ILE A 93 -2.32 1.95 -8.32
CA ILE A 93 -1.74 3.25 -7.98
C ILE A 93 -2.08 4.30 -9.04
N GLN A 94 -1.97 3.94 -10.33
CA GLN A 94 -2.33 4.85 -11.42
C GLN A 94 -3.80 5.29 -11.34
N GLN A 95 -4.73 4.36 -11.10
CA GLN A 95 -6.16 4.65 -10.96
C GLN A 95 -6.44 5.55 -9.75
N ALA A 96 -5.74 5.34 -8.63
CA ALA A 96 -5.80 6.22 -7.47
C ALA A 96 -5.34 7.65 -7.81
N VAL A 97 -4.22 7.81 -8.51
CA VAL A 97 -3.73 9.13 -8.96
C VAL A 97 -4.71 9.81 -9.92
N GLN A 98 -5.31 9.06 -10.83
CA GLN A 98 -6.35 9.59 -11.73
C GLN A 98 -7.58 10.06 -10.95
N CYS A 99 -8.00 9.32 -9.92
CA CYS A 99 -9.07 9.73 -9.02
C CYS A 99 -8.75 11.04 -8.30
N VAL A 100 -7.53 11.17 -7.75
CA VAL A 100 -7.06 12.40 -7.09
C VAL A 100 -7.13 13.59 -8.05
N LYS A 101 -6.60 13.44 -9.26
CA LYS A 101 -6.61 14.51 -10.28
C LYS A 101 -8.02 14.88 -10.73
N ALA A 102 -8.89 13.89 -10.96
CA ALA A 102 -10.24 14.11 -11.46
C ALA A 102 -11.16 14.82 -10.45
N ASN A 103 -10.89 14.65 -9.16
CA ASN A 103 -11.69 15.25 -8.08
C ASN A 103 -10.99 16.46 -7.43
N ASP A 104 -9.88 16.93 -7.99
CA ASP A 104 -9.07 18.04 -7.45
C ASP A 104 -8.76 17.86 -5.94
N LEU A 105 -8.44 16.62 -5.56
CA LEU A 105 -8.11 16.31 -4.17
C LEU A 105 -6.73 16.90 -3.88
N GLY A 106 -6.62 17.64 -2.76
CA GLY A 106 -5.37 18.28 -2.34
C GLY A 106 -4.29 17.28 -1.92
N GLN A 107 -3.75 17.42 -0.71
CA GLN A 107 -2.74 16.47 -0.23
C GLN A 107 -3.38 15.10 0.09
N VAL A 108 -2.94 14.06 -0.61
CA VAL A 108 -3.42 12.68 -0.44
C VAL A 108 -2.26 11.73 -0.23
N ASN A 109 -2.40 10.81 0.73
CA ASN A 109 -1.47 9.70 0.90
C ASN A 109 -1.98 8.49 0.13
N ILE A 110 -1.21 7.99 -0.85
CA ILE A 110 -1.50 6.72 -1.54
C ILE A 110 -0.63 5.64 -0.93
N ILE A 111 -1.24 4.56 -0.44
CA ILE A 111 -0.60 3.47 0.29
C ILE A 111 -0.80 2.18 -0.51
N SER A 112 0.30 1.51 -0.83
CA SER A 112 0.33 0.19 -1.47
C SER A 112 1.21 -0.74 -0.64
N ASP A 113 0.83 -2.00 -0.54
CA ASP A 113 1.64 -3.07 0.05
C ASP A 113 2.65 -3.66 -0.97
N SER A 114 2.54 -3.30 -2.25
CA SER A 114 3.45 -3.70 -3.31
C SER A 114 4.75 -2.91 -3.29
N ARG A 115 5.71 -3.40 -2.51
CA ARG A 115 7.08 -2.85 -2.48
C ARG A 115 7.71 -2.81 -3.87
N SER A 116 7.46 -3.80 -4.73
CA SER A 116 8.00 -3.82 -6.09
C SER A 116 7.46 -2.66 -6.93
N ALA A 117 6.17 -2.36 -6.84
CA ALA A 117 5.57 -1.20 -7.53
C ALA A 117 6.15 0.12 -7.00
N LEU A 118 6.26 0.28 -5.68
CA LEU A 118 6.83 1.47 -5.06
C LEU A 118 8.31 1.68 -5.45
N MET A 119 9.11 0.61 -5.49
CA MET A 119 10.50 0.68 -5.92
C MET A 119 10.62 1.09 -7.39
N ALA A 120 9.79 0.52 -8.27
CA ALA A 120 9.77 0.88 -9.68
C ALA A 120 9.44 2.37 -9.90
N LEU A 121 8.46 2.90 -9.16
CA LEU A 121 8.10 4.32 -9.21
C LEU A 121 9.24 5.22 -8.69
N SER A 122 9.94 4.80 -7.64
CA SER A 122 11.06 5.57 -7.07
C SER A 122 12.31 5.60 -7.95
N ALA A 123 12.46 4.62 -8.85
CA ALA A 123 13.58 4.53 -9.77
C ALA A 123 13.44 5.45 -11.00
N VAL A 124 12.24 6.02 -11.23
CA VAL A 124 12.02 6.97 -12.32
C VAL A 124 12.62 8.31 -11.93
N VAL A 125 13.70 8.69 -12.60
CA VAL A 125 14.27 10.04 -12.51
C VAL A 125 13.33 10.98 -13.29
N PRO A 126 12.90 12.12 -12.73
CA PRO A 126 12.10 13.08 -13.49
C PRO A 126 12.92 13.56 -14.69
N GLU A 127 12.36 13.40 -15.90
CA GLU A 127 12.90 14.08 -17.08
C GLU A 127 12.78 15.59 -16.83
N THR A 128 13.95 16.24 -16.70
CA THR A 128 14.10 17.69 -16.51
C THR A 128 13.84 18.44 -17.80
#